data_AF-A0A8E0KLT0-F1
#
_entry.id   AF-A0A8E0KLT0-F1
#
_cell.length_a   1.000
_cell.length_b   1.000
_cell.length_c   1.000
_cell.angle_alpha   90.00
_cell.angle_beta   90.00
_cell.angle_gamma   90.00
#
_symmetry.space_group_name_H-M   'P 1'
#
loop_
_entity.id
_entity.type
_entity.pdbx_description
1 polymer ?
#
loop_
_entity_poly.entity_id
_entity_poly.type
_entity_poly.pdbx_seq_one_letter_code
_entity_poly.pdbx_strand_id
1 'polypeptide(L)'
;MDALYFTITSLTTTGYGDIILPGTWGRLLSIAVMLGGVGLFFRLIQSLNVPHKVYFPCPTCGLQRHDPDAVHCKACGETICIPDEGR
;
A
#
# COMPACT_ATOMS: atom_id res chain seq x y z
N MET A 1 2.74 -30.47 -6.21
CA MET A 1 1.76 -29.65 -5.49
C MET A 1 2.41 -28.88 -4.35
N ASP A 2 3.29 -29.52 -3.57
CA ASP A 2 4.02 -28.91 -2.45
C ASP A 2 4.87 -27.68 -2.81
N ALA A 3 5.56 -27.72 -3.96
CA ALA A 3 6.34 -26.57 -4.44
C ALA A 3 5.46 -25.35 -4.79
N LEU A 4 4.30 -25.58 -5.43
CA LEU A 4 3.35 -24.50 -5.74
C LEU A 4 2.73 -23.95 -4.44
N TYR A 5 2.34 -24.81 -3.51
CA TYR A 5 1.83 -24.42 -2.20
C TYR A 5 2.86 -23.58 -1.41
N PHE A 6 4.13 -23.98 -1.42
CA PHE A 6 5.23 -23.21 -0.82
C PHE A 6 5.38 -21.82 -1.46
N THR A 7 5.31 -21.72 -2.80
CA THR A 7 5.41 -20.43 -3.49
C THR A 7 4.23 -19.51 -3.21
N ILE A 8 2.99 -20.04 -3.19
CA ILE A 8 1.78 -19.25 -2.97
C ILE A 8 1.77 -18.72 -1.53
N THR A 9 1.99 -19.59 -0.54
CA THR A 9 1.98 -19.21 0.89
C THR A 9 3.12 -18.25 1.26
N SER A 10 4.28 -18.36 0.60
CA SER A 10 5.37 -17.40 0.77
C SER A 10 5.07 -16.06 0.09
N LEU A 11 4.46 -16.08 -1.10
CA LEU A 11 4.09 -14.88 -1.85
C LEU A 11 2.96 -14.09 -1.18
N THR A 12 1.99 -14.78 -0.59
CA THR A 12 0.92 -14.18 0.22
C THR A 12 1.39 -13.82 1.63
N THR A 13 2.66 -14.04 1.95
CA THR A 13 3.28 -13.79 3.27
C THR A 13 2.60 -14.56 4.42
N THR A 14 1.83 -15.60 4.13
CA THR A 14 1.17 -16.45 5.13
C THR A 14 2.18 -17.31 5.87
N GLY A 15 3.12 -17.90 5.11
CA GLY A 15 4.32 -18.54 5.65
C GLY A 15 4.06 -19.61 6.73
N TYR A 16 3.18 -20.58 6.48
CA TYR A 16 2.85 -21.64 7.45
C TYR A 16 4.06 -22.44 7.95
N GLY A 17 5.11 -22.59 7.13
CA GLY A 17 6.35 -23.27 7.51
C GLY A 17 6.22 -24.79 7.66
N ASP A 18 5.09 -25.34 7.21
CA ASP A 18 4.78 -26.77 7.12
C ASP A 18 5.60 -27.49 6.04
N ILE A 19 5.93 -26.78 4.97
CA ILE A 19 6.81 -27.26 3.89
C ILE A 19 8.04 -26.36 3.85
N ILE A 20 9.20 -26.91 4.22
CA ILE A 20 10.50 -26.23 4.15
C ILE A 20 11.38 -26.91 3.10
N LEU A 21 12.13 -26.13 2.31
CA LEU A 21 13.15 -26.71 1.46
C LEU A 21 14.32 -27.20 2.35
N PRO A 22 14.61 -28.51 2.37
CA PRO A 22 15.70 -29.04 3.19
C PRO A 22 17.06 -28.53 2.68
N GLY A 23 17.99 -28.32 3.61
CA GLY A 23 19.36 -27.87 3.33
C GLY A 23 19.58 -26.36 3.40
N THR A 24 20.84 -25.97 3.56
CA THR A 24 21.26 -24.57 3.76
C THR A 24 20.82 -23.66 2.60
N TRP A 25 20.93 -24.16 1.36
CA TRP A 25 20.51 -23.44 0.16
C TRP A 25 18.99 -23.27 0.06
N GLY A 26 18.22 -24.27 0.48
CA GLY A 26 16.76 -24.22 0.52
C GLY A 26 16.24 -23.16 1.48
N ARG A 27 16.90 -23.04 2.65
CA ARG A 27 16.58 -22.04 3.66
C ARG A 27 16.88 -20.62 3.18
N LEU A 28 18.02 -20.42 2.50
CA LEU A 28 18.38 -19.13 1.90
C LEU A 28 17.38 -18.71 0.81
N LEU A 29 16.99 -19.63 -0.08
CA LEU A 29 15.99 -19.35 -1.11
C LEU A 29 14.62 -19.01 -0.51
N SER A 30 14.23 -19.71 0.56
CA SER A 30 12.99 -19.41 1.30
C SER A 30 12.98 -17.99 1.86
N ILE A 31 14.07 -17.58 2.51
CA ILE A 31 14.22 -16.21 3.05
C ILE A 31 14.18 -15.17 1.92
N ALA A 32 14.88 -15.42 0.81
CA ALA A 32 14.90 -14.50 -0.32
C ALA A 32 13.51 -14.31 -0.94
N VAL A 33 12.75 -15.40 -1.12
CA VAL A 33 11.38 -15.35 -1.65
C VAL A 33 10.43 -14.65 -0.68
N MET A 34 10.54 -14.89 0.63
CA MET A 34 9.72 -14.20 1.64
C MET A 34 10.01 -12.69 1.68
N LEU A 35 11.28 -12.29 1.64
CA LEU A 35 11.67 -10.87 1.57
C LEU A 35 11.15 -10.20 0.29
N GLY A 36 11.24 -10.90 -0.85
CA GLY A 36 10.68 -10.43 -2.12
C GLY A 36 9.15 -10.32 -2.09
N GLY A 37 8.47 -11.31 -1.52
CA GLY A 37 7.01 -11.38 -1.41
C GLY A 37 6.43 -10.24 -0.58
N VAL A 38 7.03 -9.95 0.58
CA VAL A 38 6.64 -8.80 1.42
C VAL A 38 6.73 -7.48 0.66
N GLY A 39 7.84 -7.26 -0.07
CA GLY A 39 8.01 -6.06 -0.88
C GLY A 39 6.95 -5.90 -1.97
N LEU A 40 6.63 -6.99 -2.68
CA LEU A 40 5.58 -6.99 -3.71
C LEU A 40 4.20 -6.74 -3.11
N PHE A 41 3.89 -7.36 -1.97
CA PHE A 41 2.60 -7.22 -1.30
C PHE A 41 2.34 -5.78 -0.84
N PHE A 42 3.34 -5.13 -0.22
CA PHE A 42 3.25 -3.71 0.12
C PHE A 42 3.09 -2.81 -1.10
N ARG A 43 3.76 -3.11 -2.22
CA ARG A 43 3.59 -2.37 -3.48
C ARG A 43 2.16 -2.50 -4.02
N LEU A 44 1.57 -3.69 -3.94
CA LEU A 44 0.19 -3.92 -4.35
C LEU A 44 -0.79 -3.13 -3.48
N ILE A 45 -0.64 -3.17 -2.15
CA ILE A 45 -1.47 -2.36 -1.23
C ILE A 45 -1.33 -0.85 -1.54
N GLN A 46 -0.10 -0.37 -1.74
CA GLN A 46 0.13 1.03 -2.12
C GLN A 46 -0.54 1.41 -3.44
N SER A 47 -0.57 0.50 -4.41
CA SER A 47 -1.23 0.74 -5.71
C SER A 47 -2.76 0.83 -5.61
N LEU A 48 -3.35 0.09 -4.67
CA LEU A 48 -4.79 0.13 -4.40
C LEU A 48 -5.19 1.36 -3.58
N ASN A 49 -4.26 1.90 -2.79
CA ASN A 49 -4.51 3.09 -1.98
C ASN A 49 -4.34 4.35 -2.84
N VAL A 50 -5.26 4.55 -3.79
CA VAL A 50 -5.36 5.79 -4.56
C VAL A 50 -6.05 6.81 -3.66
N PRO A 51 -5.36 7.84 -3.14
CA PRO A 51 -6.03 8.86 -2.35
C PRO A 51 -7.01 9.60 -3.26
N HIS A 52 -8.30 9.54 -2.94
CA HIS A 52 -9.30 10.38 -3.57
C HIS A 52 -8.97 11.82 -3.19
N LYS A 53 -8.31 12.56 -4.09
CA LYS A 53 -8.02 13.99 -3.94
C LYS A 53 -8.97 14.77 -4.82
N VAL A 54 -9.56 15.83 -4.29
CA VAL A 54 -10.40 16.75 -5.05
C VAL A 54 -9.57 17.92 -5.56
N TYR A 55 -9.93 18.43 -6.72
CA TYR A 55 -9.33 19.64 -7.28
C TYR A 55 -10.07 20.86 -6.74
N PHE A 56 -9.43 21.60 -5.84
CA PHE A 56 -9.95 22.84 -5.27
C PHE A 56 -8.77 23.78 -5.00
N PRO A 57 -8.59 24.87 -5.76
CA PRO A 57 -7.47 25.79 -5.56
C PRO A 57 -7.61 26.56 -4.24
N CYS A 58 -6.61 26.46 -3.36
CA CYS A 58 -6.56 27.27 -2.15
C CYS A 58 -6.36 28.75 -2.51
N PRO A 59 -7.17 29.68 -1.97
CA PRO A 59 -7.08 31.11 -2.27
C PRO A 59 -5.78 31.75 -1.76
N THR A 60 -5.16 31.19 -0.72
CA THR A 60 -3.98 31.79 -0.05
C THR A 60 -2.66 31.26 -0.60
N CYS A 61 -2.52 29.95 -0.79
CA CYS A 61 -1.25 29.33 -1.20
C CYS A 61 -1.26 28.69 -2.60
N GLY A 62 -2.41 28.61 -3.26
CA GLY A 62 -2.52 28.01 -4.60
C GLY A 62 -2.40 26.48 -4.65
N LEU A 63 -2.42 25.77 -3.51
CA LEU A 63 -2.48 24.31 -3.52
C LEU A 63 -3.75 23.85 -4.25
N GLN A 64 -3.58 23.00 -5.27
CA GLN A 64 -4.69 22.60 -6.16
C GLN A 64 -5.43 21.33 -5.69
N ARG A 65 -4.73 20.43 -4.98
CA ARG A 65 -5.25 19.11 -4.59
C ARG A 65 -5.42 19.01 -3.08
N HIS A 66 -6.66 18.78 -2.64
CA HIS A 66 -7.02 18.63 -1.23
C HIS A 66 -7.68 17.28 -0.98
N ASP A 67 -7.73 16.85 0.29
CA ASP A 67 -8.59 15.73 0.69
C ASP A 67 -10.07 16.18 0.61
N PRO A 68 -11.01 15.30 0.25
CA PRO A 68 -12.41 15.65 -0.01
C PRO A 68 -13.11 16.26 1.21
N ASP A 69 -12.70 15.86 2.40
CA ASP A 69 -13.21 16.29 3.71
C ASP A 69 -12.30 17.33 4.40
N ALA A 70 -11.33 17.92 3.68
CA ALA A 70 -10.43 18.89 4.26
C ALA A 70 -11.13 20.23 4.53
N VAL A 71 -11.23 20.61 5.81
CA VAL A 71 -11.69 21.94 6.24
C VAL A 71 -10.56 22.97 6.22
N HIS A 72 -9.31 22.52 6.32
CA HIS A 72 -8.13 23.38 6.32
C HIS A 72 -7.13 22.93 5.26
N CYS A 73 -6.49 23.90 4.59
CA CYS A 73 -5.44 23.63 3.63
C CYS A 73 -4.20 23.04 4.34
N LYS A 74 -3.75 21.86 3.91
CA LYS A 74 -2.55 21.19 4.47
C LYS A 74 -1.26 22.01 4.34
N ALA A 75 -1.17 22.90 3.36
CA ALA A 75 0.04 23.70 3.11
C ALA A 75 0.10 25.00 3.92
N CYS A 76 -1.03 25.69 4.13
CA CYS A 76 -1.04 27.02 4.76
C CYS A 76 -1.98 27.16 5.96
N GLY A 77 -2.83 26.17 6.24
CA GLY A 77 -3.79 26.22 7.34
C GLY A 77 -5.05 27.05 7.06
N GLU A 78 -5.18 27.68 5.89
CA GLU A 78 -6.37 28.44 5.50
C GLU A 78 -7.63 27.57 5.53
N THR A 79 -8.73 28.10 6.05
CA THR A 79 -10.03 27.41 6.02
C THR A 79 -10.54 27.36 4.58
N ILE A 80 -10.72 26.14 4.06
CA ILE A 80 -11.23 25.89 2.73
C ILE A 80 -12.62 25.25 2.83
N CYS A 81 -13.55 25.74 2.00
CA CYS A 81 -14.91 25.23 1.95
C CYS A 81 -15.08 24.42 0.66
N ILE A 82 -14.71 23.14 0.73
CA ILE A 82 -14.91 22.19 -0.37
C ILE A 82 -16.40 21.82 -0.36
N PRO A 83 -17.13 21.94 -1.48
CA PRO A 83 -18.54 21.54 -1.53
C PRO A 83 -18.65 20.03 -1.34
N ASP A 84 -19.41 19.61 -0.34
CA ASP A 84 -19.75 18.20 -0.11
C ASP A 84 -20.90 17.81 -1.04
N GLU A 85 -20.76 16.69 -1.77
CA GLU A 85 -21.79 16.22 -2.71
C GLU A 85 -23.02 15.61 -2.01
N GLY A 86 -23.06 15.52 -0.67
CA GLY A 86 -24.26 15.25 0.11
C GLY A 86 -24.94 13.91 -0.17
N ARG A 87 -24.15 12.85 -0.41
CA ARG A 87 -24.65 11.51 -0.71
C ARG A 87 -24.75 10.60 0.51
#